data_AF-A0A9R1R4T1-F1
#
_entry.id   AF-A0A9R1R4T1-F1
#
_cell.length_a   1.000
_cell.length_b   1.000
_cell.length_c   1.000
_cell.angle_alpha   90.00
_cell.angle_beta   90.00
_cell.angle_gamma   90.00
#
_symmetry.space_group_name_H-M   'P 1'
#
loop_
_entity.id
_entity.type
_entity.pdbx_description
1 polymer ?
#
loop_
_entity_poly.entity_id
_entity_poly.type
_entity_poly.pdbx_seq_one_letter_code
_entity_poly.pdbx_strand_id
1 'polypeptide(L)'
;MEIAAEPVRLTEEQRRRIEASRLAALERLKRSAAAGTTAESLRLAKCPRTAHPLPPRPCPPPQPLPPPAPPTGFRAVLEVCSPDEFQVTVGRTEGKAFPGEADCLRAVEDCVASAVPFSTTQSQSGHISSVFKLVHYELVLQCLRKLTGVVVQDIPYRTRRAVQNAGTNCGSDKEVDELLMKLPRRLQDALLPFQLEGVKFGLRRQGRCLIADEMGLGKTLQQLQ
;
A
#
# COMPACT_ATOMS: atom_id res chain seq x y z
N MET A 1 -4.85 -34.70 -15.86
CA MET A 1 -4.98 -35.18 -14.47
C MET A 1 -5.52 -34.02 -13.65
N GLU A 2 -6.72 -34.21 -13.14
CA GLU A 2 -7.54 -33.26 -12.39
C GLU A 2 -6.95 -33.05 -11.00
N ILE A 3 -6.66 -31.80 -10.60
CA ILE A 3 -6.19 -31.49 -9.25
C ILE A 3 -7.43 -31.18 -8.41
N ALA A 4 -7.96 -32.21 -7.75
CA ALA A 4 -9.04 -32.09 -6.79
C ALA A 4 -8.58 -31.23 -5.59
N ALA A 5 -9.30 -30.14 -5.34
CA ALA A 5 -9.11 -29.31 -4.15
C ALA A 5 -9.65 -30.05 -2.92
N GLU A 6 -8.76 -30.45 -2.01
CA GLU A 6 -9.15 -31.00 -0.71
C GLU A 6 -9.86 -29.92 0.12
N PRO A 7 -11.07 -30.18 0.65
CA PRO A 7 -11.76 -29.25 1.53
C PRO A 7 -11.06 -29.19 2.89
N VAL A 8 -10.75 -27.98 3.35
CA VAL A 8 -10.22 -27.68 4.69
C VAL A 8 -11.10 -28.35 5.75
N ARG A 9 -10.61 -29.45 6.33
CA ARG A 9 -11.29 -30.16 7.42
C ARG A 9 -11.12 -29.36 8.73
N LEU A 10 -11.94 -28.32 8.89
CA LEU A 10 -12.09 -27.62 10.17
C LEU A 10 -12.58 -28.60 11.24
N THR A 11 -11.85 -28.69 12.35
CA THR A 11 -12.23 -29.48 13.52
C THR A 11 -13.60 -29.05 14.05
N GLU A 12 -14.37 -29.98 14.64
CA GLU A 12 -15.71 -29.69 15.18
C GLU A 12 -15.70 -28.57 16.22
N GLU A 13 -14.62 -28.50 17.00
CA GLU A 13 -14.33 -27.43 17.96
C GLU A 13 -14.28 -26.05 17.29
N GLN A 14 -13.60 -25.92 16.14
CA GLN A 14 -13.50 -24.67 15.39
C GLN A 14 -14.85 -24.28 14.76
N ARG A 15 -15.61 -25.26 14.24
CA ARG A 15 -16.96 -25.02 13.70
C ARG A 15 -17.90 -24.49 14.79
N ARG A 16 -17.88 -25.09 15.99
CA ARG A 16 -18.65 -24.61 17.15
C ARG A 16 -18.30 -23.18 17.54
N ARG A 17 -17.02 -22.80 17.52
CA ARG A 17 -16.59 -21.42 17.82
C ARG A 17 -17.09 -20.42 16.80
N ILE A 18 -17.04 -20.77 15.52
CA ILE A 18 -17.54 -19.92 14.42
C ILE A 18 -19.07 -19.75 14.52
N GLU A 19 -19.81 -20.83 14.77
CA GLU A 19 -21.26 -20.80 14.93
C GLU A 19 -21.70 -20.03 16.18
N ALA A 20 -20.99 -20.19 17.31
CA ALA A 20 -21.26 -19.43 18.54
C ALA A 20 -21.07 -17.91 18.33
N SER A 21 -20.00 -17.51 17.62
CA SER A 21 -19.75 -16.10 17.29
C SER A 21 -20.85 -15.54 16.38
N ARG A 22 -21.28 -16.32 15.38
CA ARG A 22 -22.37 -15.95 14.47
C ARG A 22 -23.70 -15.77 15.21
N LEU A 23 -24.05 -16.67 16.14
CA LEU A 23 -25.28 -16.58 16.93
C LEU A 23 -25.28 -15.38 17.88
N ALA A 24 -24.14 -15.08 18.50
CA ALA A 24 -24.00 -13.90 19.38
C ALA A 24 -24.17 -12.58 18.60
N ALA A 25 -23.68 -12.51 17.35
CA ALA A 25 -23.88 -11.35 16.49
C ALA A 25 -25.36 -11.16 16.09
N LEU A 26 -26.07 -12.24 15.78
CA LEU A 26 -27.50 -12.21 15.44
C LEU A 26 -28.38 -11.83 16.63
N GLU A 27 -28.06 -12.29 17.84
CA GLU A 27 -28.72 -11.89 19.09
C GLU A 27 -28.57 -10.38 19.35
N ARG A 28 -27.38 -9.80 19.14
CA ARG A 28 -27.16 -8.35 19.27
C ARG A 28 -28.03 -7.55 18.30
N LEU A 29 -28.12 -7.99 17.04
CA LEU A 29 -28.99 -7.35 16.04
C LEU A 29 -30.47 -7.49 16.38
N LYS A 30 -30.90 -8.65 16.90
CA LYS A 30 -32.30 -8.85 17.35
C LYS A 30 -32.64 -7.99 18.56
N ARG A 31 -31.72 -7.80 19.52
CA ARG A 31 -31.92 -6.89 20.65
C ARG A 31 -32.02 -5.43 20.20
N SER A 32 -31.21 -5.00 19.23
CA SER A 32 -31.36 -3.66 18.64
C SER A 32 -32.65 -3.48 17.84
N ALA A 33 -33.14 -4.54 17.18
CA ALA A 33 -34.40 -4.50 16.44
C ALA A 33 -35.64 -4.53 17.37
N ALA A 34 -35.58 -5.30 18.47
CA ALA A 34 -36.65 -5.34 19.46
C ALA A 34 -36.78 -4.05 20.28
N ALA A 35 -35.71 -3.25 20.40
CA ALA A 35 -35.76 -1.91 20.96
C ALA A 35 -36.40 -0.87 20.01
N GLY A 36 -36.64 -1.24 18.74
CA GLY A 36 -37.27 -0.40 17.72
C GLY A 36 -38.72 -0.77 17.47
N THR A 37 -39.58 -0.77 18.49
CA THR A 37 -41.04 -0.73 18.27
C THR A 37 -41.71 0.18 19.30
N THR A 38 -41.74 1.47 19.00
CA THR A 38 -42.81 2.35 19.48
C THR A 38 -43.24 3.18 18.29
N ALA A 39 -44.17 2.59 17.53
CA ALA A 39 -44.99 3.34 16.61
C ALA A 39 -45.97 4.16 17.44
N GLU A 40 -45.77 5.47 17.53
CA GLU A 40 -46.86 6.40 17.83
C GLU A 40 -47.06 7.36 16.67
N SER A 41 -48.20 7.14 16.01
CA SER A 41 -48.87 8.04 15.10
C SER A 41 -49.47 9.19 15.88
N LEU A 42 -48.95 10.42 15.74
CA LEU A 42 -49.63 11.63 16.23
C LEU A 42 -49.62 12.75 15.19
N ARG A 43 -50.61 12.61 14.30
CA ARG A 43 -51.58 13.63 13.86
C ARG A 43 -51.08 15.06 13.63
N LEU A 44 -51.08 15.41 12.35
CA LEU A 44 -51.32 16.74 11.82
C LEU A 44 -52.54 17.39 12.51
N ALA A 45 -52.31 18.33 13.42
CA ALA A 45 -53.35 19.14 14.05
C ALA A 45 -53.24 20.58 13.56
N LYS A 46 -54.15 20.97 12.65
CA LYS A 46 -54.53 22.36 12.44
C LYS A 46 -55.21 22.87 13.71
N CYS A 47 -54.65 23.87 14.38
CA CYS A 47 -55.37 24.77 15.27
C CYS A 47 -54.82 26.20 15.11
N PRO A 48 -55.68 27.23 14.97
CA PRO A 48 -55.26 28.63 14.91
C PRO A 48 -54.90 29.10 16.33
N ARG A 49 -53.78 29.80 16.49
CA ARG A 49 -53.47 30.51 17.74
C ARG A 49 -53.05 31.94 17.43
N THR A 50 -53.83 32.84 17.99
CA THR A 50 -53.69 34.28 18.00
C THR A 50 -52.29 34.70 18.43
N ALA A 51 -51.75 35.66 17.69
CA ALA A 51 -50.50 36.33 17.98
C ALA A 51 -50.64 37.20 19.24
N HIS A 52 -49.80 36.96 20.24
CA HIS A 52 -49.39 37.99 21.19
C HIS A 52 -47.91 38.28 20.95
N PRO A 53 -47.50 39.53 20.65
CA PRO A 53 -46.09 39.85 20.44
C PRO A 53 -45.35 39.81 21.78
N LEU A 54 -44.41 38.87 21.91
CA LEU A 54 -43.36 38.97 22.92
C LEU A 54 -42.37 40.07 22.51
N PRO A 55 -41.80 40.83 23.47
CA PRO A 55 -40.81 41.84 23.16
C PRO A 55 -39.58 41.21 22.48
N PRO A 56 -38.93 41.92 21.53
CA PRO A 56 -37.78 41.38 20.81
C PRO A 56 -36.67 41.04 21.80
N ARG A 57 -36.28 39.76 21.85
CA ARG A 57 -35.03 39.37 22.51
C ARG A 57 -33.88 40.04 21.75
N PRO A 58 -32.93 40.69 22.45
CA PRO A 58 -31.71 41.15 21.81
C PRO A 58 -31.04 39.97 21.12
N CYS A 59 -30.80 40.06 19.82
CA CYS A 59 -29.96 39.11 19.11
C CYS A 59 -28.60 39.08 19.82
N PRO A 60 -28.05 37.89 20.17
CA PRO A 60 -26.67 37.84 20.62
C PRO A 60 -25.78 38.49 19.54
N PRO A 61 -24.76 39.27 19.93
CA PRO A 61 -23.87 39.89 18.97
C PRO A 61 -23.31 38.83 18.01
N PRO A 62 -23.08 39.17 16.73
CA PRO A 62 -22.47 38.24 15.78
C PRO A 62 -21.19 37.69 16.40
N GLN A 63 -21.17 36.40 16.71
CA GLN A 63 -19.95 35.76 17.15
C GLN A 63 -18.93 35.92 16.02
N PRO A 64 -17.67 36.30 16.32
CA PRO A 64 -16.62 36.31 15.30
C PRO A 64 -16.59 34.94 14.65
N LEU A 65 -16.77 34.90 13.32
CA LEU A 65 -16.62 33.67 12.54
C LEU A 65 -15.29 33.03 12.96
N PRO A 66 -15.27 31.72 13.31
CA PRO A 66 -14.03 31.05 13.62
C PRO A 66 -13.05 31.26 12.46
N PRO A 67 -11.75 31.50 12.75
CA PRO A 67 -10.77 31.74 11.70
C PRO A 67 -10.84 30.60 10.67
N PRO A 68 -10.69 30.90 9.36
CA PRO A 68 -10.77 29.89 8.32
C PRO A 68 -9.80 28.74 8.66
N ALA A 69 -10.32 27.51 8.64
CA ALA A 69 -9.52 26.33 8.95
C ALA A 69 -8.28 26.30 8.05
N PRO A 70 -7.09 25.99 8.59
CA PRO A 70 -5.87 25.95 7.81
C PRO A 70 -6.02 24.96 6.64
N PRO A 71 -5.42 25.24 5.48
CA PRO A 71 -5.51 24.37 4.32
C PRO A 71 -4.97 22.98 4.67
N THR A 72 -5.78 21.96 4.42
CA THR A 72 -5.43 20.55 4.66
C THR A 72 -4.56 20.03 3.53
N GLY A 73 -3.56 19.20 3.85
CA GLY A 73 -2.76 18.54 2.82
C GLY A 73 -1.77 17.54 3.38
N PHE A 74 -1.28 16.69 2.50
CA PHE A 74 -0.35 15.63 2.83
C PHE A 74 0.62 15.35 1.68
N ARG A 75 1.67 14.62 2.00
CA ARG A 75 2.70 14.21 1.06
C ARG A 75 2.45 12.76 0.67
N ALA A 76 2.43 12.46 -0.62
CA ALA A 76 2.41 11.09 -1.12
C ALA A 76 3.81 10.76 -1.66
N VAL A 77 4.45 9.73 -1.13
CA VAL A 77 5.82 9.34 -1.47
C VAL A 77 5.80 8.00 -2.18
N LEU A 78 6.34 7.96 -3.39
CA LEU A 78 6.45 6.75 -4.18
C LEU A 78 7.85 6.15 -4.00
N GLU A 79 7.93 4.88 -3.64
CA GLU A 79 9.18 4.16 -3.40
C GLU A 79 9.17 2.79 -4.05
N VAL A 80 10.30 2.35 -4.60
CA VAL A 80 10.43 0.99 -5.15
C VAL A 80 10.54 0.01 -3.98
N CYS A 81 9.69 -1.01 -3.96
CA CYS A 81 9.75 -2.08 -2.96
C CYS A 81 10.17 -3.44 -3.57
N SER A 82 9.95 -3.65 -4.88
CA SER A 82 10.40 -4.86 -5.58
C SER A 82 10.69 -4.56 -7.07
N PRO A 83 11.26 -5.50 -7.84
CA PRO A 83 11.57 -5.29 -9.25
C PRO A 83 10.36 -4.86 -10.10
N ASP A 84 9.17 -5.32 -9.75
CA ASP A 84 7.94 -5.07 -10.49
C ASP A 84 6.88 -4.32 -9.67
N GLU A 85 7.23 -3.84 -8.47
CA GLU A 85 6.28 -3.17 -7.57
C GLU A 85 6.89 -1.93 -6.93
N PHE A 86 6.03 -0.96 -6.67
CA PHE A 86 6.34 0.22 -5.89
C PHE A 86 5.22 0.44 -4.86
N GLN A 87 5.55 1.13 -3.78
CA GLN A 87 4.63 1.46 -2.72
C GLN A 87 4.40 2.96 -2.65
N VAL A 88 3.22 3.36 -2.19
CA VAL A 88 2.86 4.74 -1.87
C VAL A 88 2.69 4.83 -0.36
N THR A 89 3.49 5.70 0.27
CA THR A 89 3.35 6.07 1.67
C THR A 89 2.83 7.50 1.78
N VAL A 90 2.13 7.81 2.87
CA VAL A 90 1.61 9.14 3.15
C VAL A 90 2.37 9.78 4.31
N GLY A 91 2.61 11.09 4.22
CA GLY A 91 3.37 11.84 5.19
C GLY A 91 2.87 13.27 5.36
N ARG A 92 3.44 13.97 6.34
CA ARG A 92 3.11 15.38 6.60
C ARG A 92 3.72 16.29 5.53
N THR A 93 3.04 17.38 5.23
CA THR A 93 3.53 18.46 4.34
C THR A 93 3.71 19.73 5.16
N GLU A 94 4.75 20.50 4.86
CA GLU A 94 5.02 21.77 5.53
C GLU A 94 3.90 22.80 5.28
N GLY A 95 3.48 23.51 6.34
CA GLY A 95 2.51 24.60 6.24
C GLY A 95 1.06 24.20 6.02
N LYS A 96 0.71 22.90 6.10
CA LYS A 96 -0.67 22.40 5.96
C LYS A 96 -1.09 21.55 7.16
N ALA A 97 -2.38 21.57 7.48
CA ALA A 97 -2.94 20.67 8.48
C ALA A 97 -2.94 19.23 7.95
N PHE A 98 -2.40 18.30 8.72
CA PHE A 98 -2.37 16.88 8.36
C PHE A 98 -3.65 16.20 8.86
N PRO A 99 -4.49 15.64 7.96
CA PRO A 99 -5.79 15.09 8.34
C PRO A 99 -5.67 13.75 9.10
N GLY A 100 -4.53 13.07 8.99
CA GLY A 100 -4.29 11.76 9.60
C GLY A 100 -3.84 10.74 8.57
N GLU A 101 -3.01 9.77 8.96
CA GLU A 101 -2.42 8.79 8.05
C GLU A 101 -3.49 7.93 7.37
N ALA A 102 -4.50 7.46 8.12
CA ALA A 102 -5.59 6.64 7.60
C ALA A 102 -6.45 7.37 6.56
N ASP A 103 -6.78 8.64 6.81
CA ASP A 103 -7.60 9.43 5.88
C ASP A 103 -6.82 9.81 4.61
N CYS A 104 -5.52 10.13 4.75
CA CYS A 104 -4.65 10.37 3.59
C CYS A 104 -4.51 9.11 2.72
N LEU A 105 -4.29 7.96 3.35
CA LEU A 105 -4.13 6.70 2.63
C LEU A 105 -5.44 6.32 1.92
N ARG A 106 -6.58 6.46 2.59
CA ARG A 106 -7.89 6.23 1.97
C ARG A 106 -8.11 7.15 0.77
N ALA A 107 -7.75 8.44 0.88
CA ALA A 107 -7.85 9.37 -0.23
C ALA A 107 -6.97 8.97 -1.43
N VAL A 108 -5.77 8.43 -1.18
CA VAL A 108 -4.90 7.86 -2.22
C VAL A 108 -5.58 6.65 -2.86
N GLU A 109 -6.04 5.69 -2.05
CA GLU A 109 -6.67 4.45 -2.48
C GLU A 109 -7.94 4.70 -3.31
N ASP A 110 -8.83 5.58 -2.83
CA ASP A 110 -10.06 5.94 -3.54
C ASP A 110 -9.77 6.59 -4.90
N CYS A 111 -8.70 7.40 -4.97
CA CYS A 111 -8.29 8.08 -6.19
C CYS A 111 -7.80 7.09 -7.27
N VAL A 112 -7.13 6.01 -6.86
CA VAL A 112 -6.52 5.03 -7.77
C VAL A 112 -7.38 3.78 -7.96
N ALA A 113 -8.34 3.49 -7.09
CA ALA A 113 -9.14 2.27 -7.07
C ALA A 113 -9.91 2.01 -8.38
N SER A 114 -10.34 3.07 -9.05
CA SER A 114 -11.04 2.96 -10.34
C SER A 114 -10.11 2.67 -11.52
N ALA A 115 -8.80 2.94 -11.38
CA ALA A 115 -7.85 2.88 -12.47
C ALA A 115 -6.89 1.69 -12.37
N VAL A 116 -6.56 1.24 -11.15
CA VAL A 116 -5.44 0.31 -10.93
C VAL A 116 -5.72 -0.65 -9.77
N PRO A 117 -5.44 -1.96 -9.91
CA PRO A 117 -5.43 -2.87 -8.77
C PRO A 117 -4.24 -2.57 -7.85
N PHE A 118 -4.47 -2.66 -6.55
CA PHE A 118 -3.45 -2.47 -5.51
C PHE A 118 -3.67 -3.40 -4.33
N SER A 119 -2.63 -3.57 -3.51
CA SER A 119 -2.71 -4.24 -2.21
C SER A 119 -2.25 -3.29 -1.11
N THR A 120 -2.70 -3.51 0.12
CA THR A 120 -2.28 -2.71 1.27
C THR A 120 -1.36 -3.55 2.15
N THR A 121 -0.22 -3.01 2.53
CA THR A 121 0.76 -3.67 3.39
C THR A 121 1.03 -2.84 4.64
N GLN A 122 1.41 -3.51 5.72
CA GLN A 122 1.79 -2.86 6.97
C GLN A 122 3.23 -3.24 7.32
N SER A 123 4.06 -2.22 7.49
CA SER A 123 5.44 -2.37 7.97
C SER A 123 5.47 -2.78 9.46
N GLN A 124 6.60 -3.30 9.92
CA GLN A 124 6.81 -3.62 11.34
C GLN A 124 6.68 -2.40 12.27
N SER A 125 6.95 -1.20 11.74
CA SER A 125 6.74 0.09 12.41
C SER A 125 5.27 0.53 12.50
N GLY A 126 4.34 -0.23 11.91
CA GLY A 126 2.91 0.08 11.88
C GLY A 126 2.47 0.99 10.72
N HIS A 127 3.42 1.56 9.96
CA HIS A 127 3.12 2.34 8.75
C HIS A 127 2.43 1.49 7.70
N ILE A 128 1.36 2.04 7.15
CA ILE A 128 0.54 1.38 6.13
C ILE A 128 0.89 1.98 4.77
N SER A 129 1.05 1.12 3.76
CA SER A 129 1.39 1.52 2.39
C SER A 129 0.49 0.83 1.39
N SER A 130 0.12 1.53 0.32
CA SER A 130 -0.56 0.92 -0.83
C SER A 130 0.49 0.51 -1.87
N VAL A 131 0.49 -0.75 -2.27
CA VAL A 131 1.47 -1.35 -3.19
C VAL A 131 0.84 -1.56 -4.57
N PHE A 132 1.56 -1.14 -5.60
CA PHE A 132 1.13 -1.15 -7.00
C PHE A 132 2.19 -1.81 -7.88
N LYS A 133 1.76 -2.40 -8.99
CA LYS A 133 2.68 -2.87 -10.02
C LYS A 133 3.35 -1.69 -10.74
N LEU A 134 4.64 -1.81 -11.02
CA LEU A 134 5.47 -0.77 -11.66
C LEU A 134 4.98 -0.42 -13.07
N VAL A 135 4.27 -1.33 -13.74
CA VAL A 135 3.60 -1.07 -15.04
C VAL A 135 2.53 0.01 -14.95
N HIS A 136 1.93 0.21 -13.77
CA HIS A 136 0.89 1.21 -13.55
C HIS A 136 1.42 2.52 -12.95
N TYR A 137 2.75 2.68 -12.85
CA TYR A 137 3.39 3.83 -12.21
C TYR A 137 2.90 5.18 -12.76
N GLU A 138 2.84 5.32 -14.09
CA GLU A 138 2.43 6.59 -14.72
C GLU A 138 0.94 6.91 -14.44
N LEU A 139 0.07 5.89 -14.42
CA LEU A 139 -1.36 6.06 -14.11
C LEU A 139 -1.57 6.50 -12.66
N VAL A 140 -0.89 5.84 -11.72
CA VAL A 140 -0.94 6.19 -10.29
C VAL A 140 -0.44 7.61 -10.08
N LEU A 141 0.71 7.96 -10.68
CA LEU A 141 1.28 9.30 -10.60
C LEU A 141 0.32 10.37 -11.14
N GLN A 142 -0.36 10.08 -12.26
CA GLN A 142 -1.36 10.98 -12.83
C GLN A 142 -2.59 11.13 -11.94
N CYS A 143 -3.07 10.06 -11.32
CA CYS A 143 -4.19 10.12 -10.37
C CYS A 143 -3.83 10.97 -9.13
N LEU A 144 -2.68 10.72 -8.53
CA LEU A 144 -2.22 11.47 -7.35
C LEU A 144 -2.06 12.97 -7.61
N ARG A 145 -1.60 13.35 -8.81
CA ARG A 145 -1.48 14.76 -9.22
C ARG A 145 -2.81 15.48 -9.40
N LYS A 146 -3.92 14.75 -9.55
CA LYS A 146 -5.28 15.35 -9.64
C LYS A 146 -5.83 15.71 -8.26
N LEU A 147 -5.29 15.14 -7.19
CA LEU A 147 -5.75 15.42 -5.83
C LEU A 147 -5.30 16.82 -5.40
N THR A 148 -6.25 17.61 -4.89
CA THR A 148 -5.96 18.93 -4.35
C THR A 148 -5.27 18.80 -2.99
N GLY A 149 -4.25 19.63 -2.75
CA GLY A 149 -3.56 19.65 -1.46
C GLY A 149 -2.47 18.59 -1.26
N VAL A 150 -2.29 17.66 -2.22
CA VAL A 150 -1.28 16.59 -2.17
C VAL A 150 0.04 17.04 -2.79
N VAL A 151 1.15 16.81 -2.09
CA VAL A 151 2.50 16.96 -2.65
C VAL A 151 3.03 15.57 -2.98
N VAL A 152 3.23 15.29 -4.27
CA VAL A 152 3.71 13.99 -4.72
C VAL A 152 5.23 14.01 -4.85
N GLN A 153 5.91 13.12 -4.13
CA GLN A 153 7.31 12.79 -4.36
C GLN A 153 7.39 11.54 -5.23
N ASP A 154 7.89 11.70 -6.45
CA ASP A 154 8.03 10.63 -7.42
C ASP A 154 9.36 9.87 -7.25
N ILE A 155 9.42 8.68 -7.85
CA ILE A 155 10.65 7.89 -7.92
C ILE A 155 11.54 8.54 -8.98
N PRO A 156 12.78 8.94 -8.63
CA PRO A 156 13.69 9.55 -9.60
C PRO A 156 13.84 8.69 -10.86
N TYR A 157 13.82 9.33 -12.03
CA TYR A 157 13.84 8.65 -13.33
C TYR A 157 14.96 7.60 -13.45
N ARG A 158 16.16 7.93 -12.96
CA ARG A 158 17.32 7.01 -13.00
C ARG A 158 17.05 5.73 -12.21
N THR A 159 16.46 5.85 -11.02
CA THR A 159 16.11 4.72 -10.16
C THR A 159 15.03 3.87 -10.82
N ARG A 160 13.94 4.50 -11.27
CA ARG A 160 12.83 3.77 -11.93
C ARG A 160 13.30 3.03 -13.18
N ARG A 161 14.11 3.68 -14.02
CA ARG A 161 14.67 3.07 -15.23
C ARG A 161 15.63 1.92 -14.89
N ALA A 162 16.45 2.06 -13.85
CA ALA A 162 17.35 0.98 -13.43
C ALA A 162 16.56 -0.26 -13.00
N VAL A 163 15.47 -0.08 -12.24
CA VAL A 163 14.61 -1.16 -11.76
C VAL A 163 13.88 -1.85 -12.91
N GLN A 164 13.28 -1.07 -13.83
CA GLN A 164 12.63 -1.62 -15.03
C GLN A 164 13.60 -2.43 -15.92
N ASN A 165 14.87 -2.03 -15.94
CA ASN A 165 15.90 -2.71 -16.73
C ASN A 165 16.53 -3.92 -16.02
N ALA A 166 16.34 -4.04 -14.70
CA ALA A 166 16.93 -5.12 -13.91
C ALA A 166 16.32 -6.49 -14.22
N GLY A 167 15.06 -6.53 -14.67
CA GLY A 167 14.35 -7.77 -15.04
C GLY A 167 14.41 -8.15 -16.52
N THR A 168 14.75 -7.21 -17.41
CA THR A 168 14.58 -7.38 -18.87
C THR A 168 15.83 -7.84 -19.61
N ASN A 169 17.00 -7.81 -18.98
CA ASN A 169 18.28 -8.12 -19.63
C ASN A 169 18.97 -9.30 -18.94
N CYS A 170 18.30 -10.44 -18.92
CA CYS A 170 18.82 -11.70 -18.42
C CYS A 170 19.37 -12.51 -19.61
N GLY A 171 20.68 -12.76 -19.63
CA GLY A 171 21.30 -13.66 -20.60
C GLY A 171 20.78 -15.09 -20.44
N SER A 172 20.71 -15.84 -21.53
CA SER A 172 20.31 -17.26 -21.49
C SER A 172 21.38 -18.10 -20.79
N ASP A 173 21.00 -19.24 -20.19
CA ASP A 173 21.99 -20.10 -19.51
C ASP A 173 23.11 -20.55 -20.46
N LYS A 174 22.81 -20.74 -21.76
CA LYS A 174 23.81 -21.05 -22.79
C LYS A 174 24.85 -19.94 -22.95
N GLU A 175 24.40 -18.69 -23.06
CA GLU A 175 25.31 -17.53 -23.15
C GLU A 175 26.17 -17.37 -21.90
N VAL A 176 25.59 -17.65 -20.73
CA VAL A 176 26.28 -17.61 -19.44
C VAL A 176 27.38 -18.66 -19.39
N ASP A 177 27.09 -19.90 -19.80
CA ASP A 177 28.06 -20.98 -19.84
C ASP A 177 29.19 -20.68 -20.83
N GLU A 178 28.88 -20.12 -22.00
CA GLU A 178 29.89 -19.68 -22.97
C GLU A 178 30.80 -18.58 -22.41
N LEU A 179 30.24 -17.61 -21.68
CA LEU A 179 31.02 -16.57 -21.02
C LEU A 179 31.85 -17.12 -19.86
N LEU A 180 31.32 -18.09 -19.12
CA LEU A 180 32.03 -18.76 -18.04
C LEU A 180 33.26 -19.52 -18.57
N MET A 181 33.14 -20.20 -19.71
CA MET A 181 34.25 -20.91 -20.36
C MET A 181 35.37 -19.98 -20.84
N LYS A 182 35.08 -18.69 -21.06
CA LYS A 182 36.08 -17.67 -21.41
C LYS A 182 36.90 -17.18 -20.22
N LEU A 183 36.52 -17.52 -18.99
CA LEU A 183 37.30 -17.17 -17.81
C LEU A 183 38.66 -17.88 -17.81
N PRO A 184 39.72 -17.30 -17.22
CA PRO A 184 41.01 -17.98 -17.09
C PRO A 184 40.85 -19.31 -16.33
N ARG A 185 41.47 -20.40 -16.81
CA ARG A 185 41.34 -21.74 -16.18
C ARG A 185 41.68 -21.73 -14.69
N ARG A 186 42.73 -21.00 -14.30
CA ARG A 186 43.13 -20.84 -12.88
C ARG A 186 42.02 -20.25 -12.00
N LEU A 187 41.18 -19.37 -12.56
CA LEU A 187 40.03 -18.80 -11.85
C LEU A 187 38.88 -19.80 -11.79
N GLN A 188 38.59 -20.50 -12.90
CA GLN A 188 37.56 -21.55 -12.91
C GLN A 188 37.85 -22.65 -11.87
N ASP A 189 39.11 -23.08 -11.79
CA ASP A 189 39.54 -24.14 -10.86
C ASP A 189 39.55 -23.68 -9.38
N ALA A 190 39.64 -22.37 -9.14
CA ALA A 190 39.70 -21.78 -7.80
C ALA A 190 38.31 -21.37 -7.24
N LEU A 191 37.28 -21.31 -8.09
CA LEU A 191 35.94 -20.90 -7.67
C LEU A 191 35.26 -22.01 -6.85
N LEU A 192 34.81 -21.65 -5.64
CA LEU A 192 33.96 -22.52 -4.84
C LEU A 192 32.54 -22.60 -5.46
N PRO A 193 31.77 -23.68 -5.25
CA PRO A 193 30.44 -23.85 -5.86
C PRO A 193 29.49 -22.67 -5.64
N PHE A 194 29.50 -22.04 -4.46
CA PHE A 194 28.67 -20.86 -4.18
C PHE A 194 29.16 -19.60 -4.94
N GLN A 195 30.46 -19.46 -5.12
CA GLN A 195 31.04 -18.35 -5.89
C GLN A 195 30.73 -18.51 -7.37
N LEU A 196 30.73 -19.74 -7.88
CA LEU A 196 30.35 -20.05 -9.26
C LEU A 196 28.91 -19.60 -9.54
N GLU A 197 27.97 -19.87 -8.64
CA GLU A 197 26.59 -19.41 -8.76
C GLU A 197 26.49 -17.88 -8.72
N GLY A 198 27.30 -17.21 -7.88
CA GLY A 198 27.43 -15.75 -7.88
C GLY A 198 27.97 -15.18 -9.20
N VAL A 199 28.96 -15.85 -9.80
CA VAL A 199 29.51 -15.47 -11.11
C VAL A 199 28.47 -15.66 -12.20
N LYS A 200 27.79 -16.80 -12.26
CA LYS A 200 26.67 -17.04 -13.20
C LYS A 200 25.58 -16.00 -13.05
N PHE A 201 25.22 -15.66 -11.81
CA PHE A 201 24.24 -14.62 -11.52
C PHE A 201 24.66 -13.24 -12.06
N GLY A 202 25.93 -12.87 -11.89
CA GLY A 202 26.48 -11.65 -12.46
C GLY A 202 26.50 -11.66 -13.99
N LEU A 203 26.95 -12.75 -14.59
CA LEU A 203 27.00 -12.93 -16.04
C LEU A 203 25.60 -12.84 -16.68
N ARG A 204 24.59 -13.49 -16.08
CA ARG A 204 23.18 -13.36 -16.50
C ARG A 204 22.73 -11.92 -16.57
N ARG A 205 23.23 -11.05 -15.69
CA ARG A 205 22.85 -9.63 -15.61
C ARG A 205 23.84 -8.69 -16.29
N GLN A 206 24.76 -9.23 -17.10
CA GLN A 206 25.82 -8.47 -17.77
C GLN A 206 26.67 -7.67 -16.77
N GLY A 207 26.97 -8.26 -15.61
CA GLY A 207 27.74 -7.65 -14.52
C GLY A 207 26.95 -6.69 -13.62
N ARG A 208 25.65 -6.45 -13.88
CA ARG A 208 24.79 -5.58 -13.05
C ARG A 208 24.22 -6.36 -11.86
N CYS A 209 25.09 -6.72 -10.93
CA CYS A 209 24.71 -7.37 -9.68
C CYS A 209 25.45 -6.75 -8.49
N LEU A 210 24.76 -6.67 -7.35
CA LEU A 210 25.42 -6.42 -6.07
C LEU A 210 25.70 -7.79 -5.42
N ILE A 211 26.97 -8.06 -5.12
CA ILE A 211 27.37 -9.27 -4.38
C ILE A 211 27.58 -8.86 -2.93
N ALA A 212 26.60 -9.16 -2.07
CA ALA A 212 26.59 -8.82 -0.66
C ALA A 212 26.74 -10.09 0.21
N ASP A 213 27.87 -10.77 0.07
CA ASP A 213 28.16 -12.03 0.79
C ASP A 213 28.83 -11.74 2.16
N GLU A 214 28.65 -12.60 3.16
CA GLU A 214 29.09 -12.38 4.56
C GLU A 214 30.60 -12.16 4.69
N MET A 215 31.02 -11.11 5.40
CA MET A 215 32.44 -10.74 5.55
C MET A 215 33.26 -11.86 6.20
N GLY A 216 34.17 -12.51 5.45
CA GLY A 216 35.08 -13.55 5.98
C GLY A 216 35.45 -14.70 5.01
N LEU A 217 34.75 -14.84 3.88
CA LEU A 217 34.91 -15.98 2.95
C LEU A 217 35.94 -15.79 1.81
N GLY A 218 36.89 -14.86 1.91
CA GLY A 218 37.96 -14.71 0.89
C GLY A 218 37.48 -14.18 -0.47
N LYS A 219 36.70 -13.09 -0.48
CA LYS A 219 36.15 -12.43 -1.69
C LYS A 219 37.17 -11.67 -2.55
N THR A 220 38.43 -11.56 -2.11
CA THR A 220 39.46 -10.76 -2.79
C THR A 220 39.76 -11.25 -4.22
N LEU A 221 39.52 -12.53 -4.53
CA LEU A 221 39.68 -13.08 -5.89
C LEU A 221 38.53 -12.75 -6.85
N GLN A 222 37.39 -12.25 -6.37
CA GLN A 222 36.22 -11.92 -7.21
C GLN A 222 36.24 -10.48 -7.76
N GLN A 223 37.24 -9.66 -7.41
CA GLN A 223 37.30 -8.23 -7.77
C GLN A 223 38.48 -7.82 -8.66
N LEU A 224 39.34 -8.75 -9.09
CA LEU A 224 40.47 -8.42 -9.94
C LEU A 224 40.11 -8.50 -11.43
N GLN A 225 40.35 -7.37 -12.12
CA GLN A 225 40.30 -7.17 -13.57
C GLN A 225 41.34 -8.01 -14.31
#